data_AF-A0A1F8GFV5-F1
#
_entry.id   AF-A0A1F8GFV5-F1
#
_cell.length_a   1.000
_cell.length_b   1.000
_cell.length_c   1.000
_cell.angle_alpha   90.00
_cell.angle_beta   90.00
_cell.angle_gamma   90.00
#
_symmetry.space_group_name_H-M   'P 1'
#
loop_
_entity.id
_entity.type
_entity.pdbx_description
1 polymer ?
#
loop_
_entity_poly.entity_id
_entity_poly.type
_entity_poly.pdbx_seq_one_letter_code
_entity_poly.pdbx_strand_id
1 'polypeptide(L)' 'MAGATGLDLVKNVSSFSYDQFGILAVGFVASFITAVLAIKFLLSFIQKHTFVSFGIYRIILAIAFFTIFS' A
#
# COMPACT_ATOMS: atom_id res chain seq x y z
N MET A 1 -8.54 3.02 9.25
CA MET A 1 -8.47 3.30 7.80
C MET A 1 -9.85 3.56 7.22
N ALA A 2 -10.82 2.65 7.32
CA ALA A 2 -12.15 2.78 6.69
C ALA A 2 -12.86 4.14 6.90
N GLY A 3 -12.83 4.71 8.12
CA GLY A 3 -13.43 6.03 8.37
C GLY A 3 -12.71 7.21 7.71
N ALA A 4 -11.38 7.20 7.68
CA ALA A 4 -10.58 8.25 7.03
C ALA A 4 -10.72 8.18 5.50
N THR A 5 -10.57 6.97 4.94
CA THR A 5 -10.71 6.75 3.49
C THR A 5 -12.12 7.07 2.99
N GLY A 6 -13.16 6.78 3.78
CA GLY A 6 -14.54 7.12 3.43
C GLY A 6 -14.80 8.63 3.40
N LEU A 7 -14.28 9.38 4.38
CA LEU A 7 -14.35 10.84 4.40
C LEU A 7 -13.58 11.48 3.24
N ASP A 8 -12.38 10.98 2.95
CA ASP A 8 -11.57 11.44 1.83
C ASP A 8 -12.23 11.15 0.48
N LEU A 9 -12.89 9.99 0.30
CA LEU A 9 -13.66 9.69 -0.90
C LEU A 9 -14.84 10.65 -1.10
N VAL A 10 -15.63 10.89 -0.05
CA VAL A 10 -16.79 11.79 -0.11
C VAL A 10 -16.37 13.22 -0.44
N LYS A 11 -15.25 13.70 0.12
CA LYS A 11 -14.73 15.05 -0.16
C LYS A 11 -14.18 15.22 -1.58
N ASN A 12 -13.64 14.14 -2.17
CA ASN A 12 -13.04 14.20 -3.50
C ASN A 12 -13.97 13.71 -4.62
N VAL A 13 -15.14 13.15 -4.28
CA VAL A 13 -16.16 12.65 -5.23
C VAL A 13 -16.59 13.70 -6.27
N SER A 14 -16.54 14.98 -5.92
CA SER A 14 -16.89 16.10 -6.83
C SER A 14 -15.85 16.39 -7.92
N SER A 15 -14.63 15.83 -7.83
CA SER A 15 -13.58 15.94 -8.85
C SER A 15 -13.45 14.69 -9.74
N PHE A 16 -14.21 13.62 -9.47
CA PHE A 16 -14.12 12.37 -10.23
C PHE A 16 -15.07 12.38 -11.43
N SER A 17 -14.49 12.34 -12.64
CA SER A 17 -15.23 12.04 -13.86
C SER A 17 -15.60 10.56 -13.91
N TYR A 18 -16.74 10.21 -14.54
CA TYR A 18 -17.27 8.83 -14.61
C TYR A 18 -16.25 7.78 -15.08
N ASP A 19 -15.28 8.17 -15.89
CA ASP A 19 -14.22 7.30 -16.43
C ASP A 19 -13.21 6.82 -15.37
N GLN A 20 -12.97 7.63 -14.34
CA GLN A 20 -12.01 7.31 -13.26
C GLN A 20 -12.59 6.32 -12.25
N PHE A 21 -13.91 6.19 -12.17
CA PHE A 21 -14.57 5.28 -11.25
C PHE A 21 -14.29 3.80 -11.58
N GLY A 22 -14.18 3.48 -12.88
CA GLY A 22 -13.79 2.15 -13.34
C GLY A 22 -12.36 1.79 -12.94
N ILE A 23 -11.41 2.70 -13.15
CA ILE A 23 -10.01 2.53 -12.72
C ILE A 23 -9.88 2.41 -11.21
N LEU A 24 -10.66 3.19 -10.44
CA LEU A 24 -10.65 3.12 -8.98
C LEU A 24 -11.15 1.75 -8.49
N ALA A 25 -12.22 1.22 -9.09
CA ALA A 25 -12.75 -0.09 -8.75
C ALA A 25 -11.75 -1.23 -9.07
N VAL A 26 -11.10 -1.17 -10.24
CA VAL A 26 -10.06 -2.14 -10.62
C VAL A 26 -8.86 -2.04 -9.68
N GLY A 27 -8.39 -0.83 -9.38
CA GLY A 27 -7.29 -0.59 -8.45
C GLY A 27 -7.60 -1.06 -7.03
N PHE A 28 -8.85 -0.90 -6.57
CA PHE A 28 -9.32 -1.39 -5.28
C PHE A 28 -9.27 -2.92 -5.21
N VAL A 29 -9.83 -3.61 -6.22
CA VAL A 29 -9.83 -5.07 -6.28
C VAL A 29 -8.40 -5.61 -6.41
N ALA A 30 -7.59 -5.03 -7.28
CA ALA A 30 -6.19 -5.41 -7.45
C ALA A 30 -5.41 -5.28 -6.14
N SER A 31 -5.53 -4.14 -5.45
CA SER A 31 -4.87 -3.90 -4.17
C SER A 31 -5.32 -4.89 -3.10
N PHE A 32 -6.61 -5.25 -3.06
CA PHE A 32 -7.14 -6.23 -2.11
C PHE A 32 -6.52 -7.61 -2.34
N ILE A 33 -6.47 -8.08 -3.59
CA ILE A 33 -5.86 -9.37 -3.95
C ILE A 33 -4.37 -9.37 -3.60
N THR A 34 -3.64 -8.32 -4.00
CA THR A 34 -2.22 -8.17 -3.69
C THR A 34 -1.96 -8.12 -2.19
N ALA A 35 -2.81 -7.44 -1.40
CA ALA A 35 -2.68 -7.38 0.05
C ALA A 35 -2.84 -8.76 0.69
N VAL A 36 -3.86 -9.54 0.30
CA VAL A 36 -4.06 -10.91 0.84
C VAL A 36 -2.87 -11.82 0.49
N LEU A 37 -2.37 -11.74 -0.76
CA LEU A 37 -1.17 -12.47 -1.18
C LEU A 37 0.06 -12.06 -0.38
N ALA A 38 0.28 -10.75 -0.22
CA ALA A 38 1.41 -10.21 0.52
C ALA A 38 1.38 -10.63 2.00
N ILE A 39 0.22 -10.61 2.65
CA ILE A 39 0.07 -11.05 4.05
C ILE A 39 0.40 -12.54 4.18
N LYS A 40 -0.12 -13.39 3.27
CA LYS A 40 0.20 -14.82 3.25
C LYS A 40 1.69 -15.07 3.07
N PHE A 41 2.31 -14.37 2.12
CA PHE A 41 3.74 -14.48 1.86
C PHE A 41 4.57 -14.03 3.08
N LEU A 42 4.22 -12.88 3.66
CA LEU A 42 4.88 -12.32 4.84
C LEU A 42 4.78 -13.26 6.05
N LEU A 43 3.59 -13.80 6.34
CA LEU A 43 3.40 -14.75 7.44
C LEU A 43 4.24 -16.02 7.25
N SER A 44 4.29 -16.56 6.03
CA SER A 44 5.12 -17.73 5.72
C SER A 44 6.63 -17.42 5.81
N PHE A 45 7.04 -16.21 5.41
CA PHE A 45 8.42 -15.73 5.48
C PHE A 45 8.87 -15.53 6.94
N ILE A 46 8.05 -14.88 7.77
CA ILE A 46 8.35 -14.63 9.18
C ILE A 46 8.45 -15.93 9.98
N GLN A 47 7.67 -16.97 9.62
CA GLN A 47 7.80 -18.28 10.27
C GLN A 47 9.17 -18.95 10.09
N LYS A 48 9.93 -18.60 9.04
CA LYS A 48 11.26 -19.17 8.75
C LYS A 48 12.42 -18.19 8.96
N HIS A 49 12.17 -16.88 8.90
CA HIS A 49 13.20 -15.84 8.99
C HIS A 49 12.83 -14.77 10.02
N THR A 50 13.80 -14.41 10.86
CA THR A 50 13.66 -13.33 11.85
C THR A 50 13.41 -11.97 11.18
N PHE A 51 12.71 -11.06 11.87
CA PHE A 51 12.33 -9.71 11.42
C PHE A 51 13.51 -8.79 11.02
N VAL A 52 14.75 -9.26 11.12
CA VAL A 52 15.97 -8.50 10.83
C VAL A 52 15.99 -7.99 9.38
N SER A 53 15.58 -8.81 8.40
CA SER A 53 15.52 -8.38 6.99
C SER A 53 14.55 -7.21 6.77
N PHE A 54 13.45 -7.17 7.53
CA PHE A 54 12.47 -6.08 7.45
C PHE A 54 13.01 -4.77 8.06
N GLY A 55 13.85 -4.87 9.09
CA GLY A 55 14.57 -3.72 9.66
C GLY A 55 15.61 -3.15 8.70
N ILE A 56 16.41 -4.01 8.08
CA ILE A 56 17.45 -3.59 7.11
C ILE A 56 16.84 -2.90 5.89
N TYR A 57 15.73 -3.43 5.35
CA TYR A 57 14.98 -2.81 4.26
C TYR A 57 14.59 -1.35 4.55
N ARG A 58 14.13 -1.06 5.79
CA ARG A 58 13.74 0.31 6.18
C ARG A 58 14.92 1.26 6.25
N ILE A 59 16.07 0.79 6.76
CA ILE A 59 17.28 1.61 6.85
C ILE A 59 17.80 1.94 5.43
N ILE A 60 17.82 0.95 4.54
CA ILE A 60 18.23 1.16 3.13
C ILE A 60 17.28 2.13 2.44
N LEU A 61 15.96 1.98 2.60
CA LEU A 61 14.99 2.91 2.03
C LEU A 61 15.15 4.33 2.57
N ALA A 62 15.39 4.49 3.87
CA ALA A 62 15.61 5.80 4.47
C ALA A 62 16.85 6.49 3.86
N ILE A 63 17.94 5.74 3.67
CA ILE A 63 19.16 6.25 3.03
C ILE A 63 18.91 6.58 1.54
N ALA A 64 18.19 5.72 0.82
CA ALA A 64 17.84 5.96 -0.58
C ALA A 64 16.95 7.20 -0.75
N PHE A 65 15.97 7.40 0.14
CA PHE A 65 15.12 8.58 0.11
C PHE A 65 15.90 9.86 0.41
N PHE A 66 16.80 9.81 1.41
CA PHE A 66 17.65 10.94 1.75
C PHE A 66 18.59 11.34 0.60
N THR A 67 19.10 10.37 -0.17
CA THR A 67 20.01 10.64 -1.29
C THR A 67 19.32 11.12 -2.56
N ILE A 68 18.07 10.71 -2.80
CA ILE A 68 17.29 11.15 -3.97
C ILE A 68 16.63 12.53 -3.75
N PHE A 69 16.27 12.85 -2.51
CA PHE A 69 15.52 14.08 -2.16
C PHE A 69 16.39 15.20 -1.56
N SER A 70 17.72 15.00 -1.49
CA SER A 70 18.72 16.03 -1.21
C SER A 70 19.22 16.69 -2.49
#